data_AF-A0A9W9T7S6-F1
#
_entry.id   AF-A0A9W9T7S6-F1
#
_cell.length_a   1.000
_cell.length_b   1.000
_cell.length_c   1.000
_cell.angle_alpha   90.00
_cell.angle_beta   90.00
_cell.angle_gamma   90.00
#
_symmetry.space_group_name_H-M   'P 1'
#
loop_
_entity.id
_entity.type
_entity.pdbx_description
1 polymer ?
#
loop_
_entity_poly.entity_id
_entity_poly.type
_entity_poly.pdbx_seq_one_letter_code
_entity_poly.pdbx_strand_id
1 'polypeptide(L)'
;MAPDGHLRSISDPESGYLHFAYGSNMHLKQMAQRCPESVIFAKGALRNYKWQTNSRGGGNVLLGNADDVVHGIVFKIPSCEIEALRRYEGVDKQFFVEQKLVIELEAISDPELSRQKTVDVVEVLAKQNSDHGQHDISATMRPARSNEICQAETRLPGSHEALVYISTPMYSSPGTIRDEYRRRMQLAIADARFFGLSEDYLTCSLGPLISCKDTDA
;
A
#
# COMPACT_ATOMS: atom_id res chain seq x y z
N MET A 1 45.48 -0.46 11.81
CA MET A 1 44.31 -0.62 12.68
C MET A 1 43.37 0.55 12.46
N ALA A 2 42.37 0.34 11.61
CA ALA A 2 41.12 1.10 11.47
C ALA A 2 40.28 0.32 10.42
N PRO A 3 39.08 -0.17 10.72
CA PRO A 3 38.20 -0.71 9.69
C PRO A 3 37.39 0.44 9.07
N ASP A 4 37.60 0.64 7.78
CA ASP A 4 36.85 1.58 6.96
C ASP A 4 35.42 1.05 6.80
N GLY A 5 34.48 1.73 7.46
CA GLY A 5 33.05 1.40 7.45
C GLY A 5 32.45 1.76 6.10
N HIS A 6 32.56 0.85 5.14
CA HIS A 6 31.83 0.95 3.89
C HIS A 6 30.34 0.83 4.19
N LEU A 7 29.65 1.97 4.12
CA LEU A 7 28.20 2.10 4.08
C LEU A 7 27.68 1.12 3.01
N ARG A 8 27.08 0.00 3.42
CA ARG A 8 26.54 -0.98 2.49
C ARG A 8 25.37 -0.34 1.75
N SER A 9 25.64 0.05 0.51
CA SER A 9 24.66 0.42 -0.50
C SER A 9 23.60 -0.68 -0.57
N ILE A 10 22.39 -0.38 -0.10
CA ILE A 10 21.23 -1.27 -0.19
C ILE A 10 20.78 -1.23 -1.65
N SER A 11 21.37 -2.10 -2.45
CA SER A 11 20.95 -2.38 -3.82
C SER A 11 21.29 -3.84 -4.12
N ASP A 12 20.76 -4.75 -3.30
CA ASP A 12 20.76 -6.17 -3.64
C ASP A 12 19.65 -6.41 -4.68
N PRO A 13 19.95 -6.92 -5.87
CA PRO A 13 18.92 -7.18 -6.91
C PRO A 13 17.97 -8.35 -6.57
N GLU A 14 18.22 -9.10 -5.49
CA GLU A 14 17.23 -10.00 -4.85
C GLU A 14 16.35 -9.31 -3.78
N SER A 15 16.64 -8.05 -3.46
CA SER A 15 15.86 -7.22 -2.53
C SER A 15 14.81 -6.43 -3.31
N GLY A 16 13.55 -6.85 -3.21
CA GLY A 16 12.42 -6.08 -3.75
C GLY A 16 12.27 -4.71 -3.09
N TYR A 17 11.53 -3.81 -3.71
CA TYR A 17 11.22 -2.48 -3.21
C TYR A 17 10.00 -2.51 -2.28
N LEU A 18 10.05 -1.79 -1.17
CA LEU A 18 8.85 -1.51 -0.38
C LEU A 18 8.06 -0.41 -1.09
N HIS A 19 6.83 -0.69 -1.47
CA HIS A 19 5.89 0.28 -2.02
C HIS A 19 4.82 0.61 -0.98
N PHE A 20 4.70 1.88 -0.61
CA PHE A 20 3.66 2.37 0.28
C PHE A 20 2.45 2.84 -0.52
N ALA A 21 1.37 2.09 -0.43
CA ALA A 21 0.09 2.42 -1.04
C ALA A 21 -0.81 3.15 -0.03
N TYR A 22 -1.15 4.41 -0.33
CA TYR A 22 -2.07 5.25 0.47
C TYR A 22 -3.37 5.59 -0.27
N GLY A 23 -3.51 5.11 -1.50
CA GLY A 23 -4.63 5.41 -2.39
C GLY A 23 -5.28 4.14 -2.93
N SER A 24 -5.78 4.19 -4.17
CA SER A 24 -6.49 3.06 -4.77
C SER A 24 -5.66 1.75 -4.87
N ASN A 25 -4.33 1.83 -4.77
CA ASN A 25 -3.46 0.65 -4.73
C ASN A 25 -3.54 -0.12 -3.41
N MET A 26 -4.22 0.40 -2.38
CA MET A 26 -4.55 -0.39 -1.19
C MET A 26 -5.55 -1.51 -1.51
N HIS A 27 -6.31 -1.41 -2.61
CA HIS A 27 -7.20 -2.47 -3.06
C HIS A 27 -6.39 -3.63 -3.64
N LEU A 28 -6.45 -4.80 -3.01
CA LEU A 28 -5.62 -5.96 -3.33
C LEU A 28 -5.82 -6.45 -4.75
N LYS A 29 -7.07 -6.53 -5.22
CA LYS A 29 -7.35 -6.98 -6.59
C LYS A 29 -6.74 -6.04 -7.63
N GLN A 30 -6.72 -4.74 -7.35
CA GLN A 30 -6.06 -3.77 -8.22
C GLN A 30 -4.54 -3.96 -8.18
N MET A 31 -3.96 -4.19 -7.00
CA MET A 31 -2.53 -4.39 -6.85
C MET A 31 -2.05 -5.69 -7.52
N ALA A 32 -2.74 -6.80 -7.28
CA ALA A 32 -2.50 -8.10 -7.90
C ALA A 32 -2.59 -8.08 -9.43
N GLN A 33 -3.48 -7.26 -10.00
CA GLN A 33 -3.57 -7.07 -11.46
C GLN A 33 -2.39 -6.30 -12.04
N ARG A 34 -1.81 -5.38 -11.28
CA ARG A 34 -0.70 -4.51 -11.73
C ARG A 34 0.66 -5.18 -11.53
N CYS A 35 0.83 -5.82 -10.38
CA CYS A 35 2.04 -6.51 -9.93
C CYS A 35 1.64 -7.88 -9.35
N PRO A 36 1.46 -8.91 -10.19
CA PRO A 36 1.12 -10.26 -9.73
C PRO A 36 2.07 -10.84 -8.69
N GLU A 37 3.35 -10.52 -8.77
CA GLU A 37 4.38 -11.01 -7.86
C GLU A 37 4.54 -10.13 -6.61
N SER A 38 3.69 -9.11 -6.40
CA SER A 38 3.73 -8.30 -5.18
C SER A 38 3.35 -9.11 -3.96
N VAL A 39 4.08 -8.92 -2.86
CA VAL A 39 3.84 -9.58 -1.58
C VAL A 39 3.28 -8.55 -0.59
N ILE A 40 2.19 -8.87 0.11
CA ILE A 40 1.69 -8.04 1.20
C ILE A 40 2.72 -8.09 2.32
N PHE A 41 3.20 -6.95 2.82
CA PHE A 41 4.30 -6.92 3.79
C PHE A 41 3.85 -6.43 5.17
N ALA A 42 3.28 -5.23 5.25
CA ALA A 42 2.98 -4.56 6.51
C ALA A 42 1.94 -3.45 6.31
N LYS A 43 1.48 -2.84 7.40
CA LYS A 43 0.85 -1.51 7.38
C LYS A 43 1.95 -0.47 7.50
N GLY A 44 1.73 0.69 6.90
CA GLY A 44 2.63 1.83 7.00
C GLY A 44 1.92 3.05 7.56
N ALA A 45 2.65 3.85 8.33
CA ALA A 45 2.26 5.20 8.72
C ALA A 45 3.31 6.20 8.21
N LEU A 46 2.87 7.15 7.39
CA LEU A 46 3.68 8.23 6.86
C LEU A 46 3.39 9.50 7.66
N ARG A 47 4.25 9.82 8.63
CA ARG A 47 4.13 11.00 9.49
C ARG A 47 4.53 12.28 8.79
N ASN A 48 3.94 13.38 9.20
CA ASN A 48 4.14 14.73 8.68
C ASN A 48 3.65 14.89 7.23
N TYR A 49 2.76 14.00 6.78
CA TYR A 49 2.12 14.06 5.49
C TYR A 49 0.62 14.02 5.65
N LYS A 50 -0.07 14.72 4.75
CA LYS A 50 -1.53 14.72 4.67
C LYS A 50 -1.98 14.14 3.34
N TRP A 51 -3.09 13.42 3.37
CA TRP A 51 -3.77 12.96 2.17
C TRP A 51 -4.62 14.11 1.60
N GLN A 52 -4.62 14.26 0.28
CA GLN A 52 -5.52 15.15 -0.41
C GLN A 52 -5.88 14.61 -1.80
N THR A 53 -6.94 15.13 -2.38
CA THR A 53 -7.22 14.93 -3.81
C THR A 53 -6.38 15.88 -4.64
N ASN A 54 -5.84 15.42 -5.77
CA ASN A 54 -5.10 16.23 -6.73
C ASN A 54 -6.03 16.86 -7.79
N SER A 55 -5.50 17.76 -8.62
CA SER A 55 -6.30 18.47 -9.64
C SER A 55 -6.86 17.56 -10.74
N ARG A 56 -6.38 16.31 -10.81
CA ARG A 56 -6.88 15.28 -11.71
C ARG A 56 -7.96 14.40 -11.07
N GLY A 57 -8.33 14.68 -9.82
CA GLY A 57 -9.31 13.94 -9.04
C GLY A 57 -8.87 12.55 -8.57
N GLY A 58 -7.56 12.34 -8.46
CA GLY A 58 -6.93 11.18 -7.83
C GLY A 58 -6.33 11.53 -6.46
N GLY A 59 -5.89 10.53 -5.71
CA GLY A 59 -5.25 10.72 -4.41
C GLY A 59 -3.81 11.18 -4.53
N ASN A 60 -3.39 12.02 -3.59
CA ASN A 60 -2.04 12.53 -3.44
C ASN A 60 -1.68 12.66 -1.96
N VAL A 61 -0.39 12.63 -1.65
CA VAL A 61 0.12 13.04 -0.34
C VAL A 61 1.02 14.26 -0.49
N LEU A 62 0.89 15.19 0.44
CA LEU A 62 1.74 16.38 0.55
C LEU A 62 2.30 16.48 1.95
N LEU A 63 3.40 17.22 2.10
CA LEU A 63 3.91 17.59 3.40
C LEU A 63 2.82 18.34 4.19
N GLY A 64 2.54 17.85 5.39
CA GLY A 64 1.57 18.39 6.33
C GLY A 64 2.25 18.91 7.60
N ASN A 65 1.46 19.02 8.65
CA ASN A 65 1.90 19.37 9.99
C ASN A 65 2.46 18.15 10.73
N ALA A 66 3.09 18.36 11.89
CA ALA A 66 3.66 17.27 12.70
C ALA A 66 2.61 16.24 13.19
N ASP A 67 1.34 16.65 13.28
CA ASP A 67 0.24 15.79 13.71
C ASP A 67 -0.42 15.04 12.53
N ASP A 68 -0.09 15.40 11.29
CA ASP A 68 -0.67 14.75 10.11
C ASP A 68 0.00 13.39 9.85
N VAL A 69 -0.80 12.34 9.73
CA VAL A 69 -0.34 10.98 9.43
C VAL A 69 -1.19 10.37 8.34
N VAL A 70 -0.55 9.79 7.33
CA VAL A 70 -1.21 9.00 6.29
C VAL A 70 -0.95 7.53 6.55
N HIS A 71 -2.01 6.75 6.75
CA HIS A 71 -1.90 5.30 6.85
C HIS A 71 -2.13 4.64 5.50
N GLY A 72 -1.43 3.54 5.28
CA GLY A 72 -1.50 2.77 4.04
C GLY A 72 -1.05 1.32 4.20
N ILE A 73 -1.10 0.58 3.10
CA ILE A 73 -0.62 -0.80 3.03
C ILE A 73 0.74 -0.79 2.34
N VAL A 74 1.67 -1.56 2.86
CA VAL A 74 3.02 -1.72 2.31
C VAL A 74 3.10 -3.07 1.59
N PHE A 75 3.50 -3.01 0.34
CA PHE A 75 3.76 -4.17 -0.50
C PHE A 75 5.25 -4.28 -0.79
N LYS A 76 5.79 -5.50 -0.80
CA LYS A 76 7.13 -5.78 -1.33
C LYS A 76 7.00 -6.11 -2.81
N ILE A 77 7.58 -5.29 -3.67
CA ILE A 77 7.54 -5.41 -5.13
C ILE A 77 8.89 -5.95 -5.61
N PRO A 78 8.93 -7.10 -6.30
CA PRO A 78 10.19 -7.59 -6.84
C PRO A 78 10.72 -6.65 -7.92
N SER A 79 12.04 -6.58 -8.05
CA SER A 79 12.73 -5.67 -8.98
C SER A 79 12.33 -5.91 -10.46
N CYS A 80 11.85 -7.10 -10.80
CA CYS A 80 11.33 -7.39 -12.15
C CYS A 80 9.99 -6.71 -12.46
N GLU A 81 9.18 -6.37 -11.45
CA GLU A 81 7.85 -5.78 -11.62
C GLU A 81 7.80 -4.27 -11.35
N ILE A 82 8.86 -3.69 -10.79
CA ILE A 82 8.86 -2.26 -10.44
C ILE A 82 8.64 -1.36 -11.66
N GLU A 83 9.20 -1.73 -12.83
CA GLU A 83 8.98 -0.99 -14.08
C GLU A 83 7.54 -1.09 -14.58
N ALA A 84 6.86 -2.21 -14.34
CA ALA A 84 5.44 -2.33 -14.64
C ALA A 84 4.62 -1.38 -13.76
N LEU A 85 4.95 -1.30 -12.46
CA LEU A 85 4.31 -0.37 -11.53
C LEU A 85 4.51 1.09 -11.96
N ARG A 86 5.75 1.49 -12.31
CA ARG A 86 6.08 2.84 -12.80
C ARG A 86 5.27 3.22 -14.04
N ARG A 87 5.10 2.29 -14.99
CA ARG A 87 4.25 2.49 -16.17
C ARG A 87 2.77 2.67 -15.80
N TYR A 88 2.26 1.88 -14.86
CA TYR A 88 0.87 1.97 -14.40
C TYR A 88 0.56 3.27 -13.65
N GLU A 89 1.49 3.73 -12.81
CA GLU A 89 1.39 5.04 -12.15
C GLU A 89 1.52 6.20 -13.15
N GLY A 90 2.02 5.94 -14.36
CA GLY A 90 2.20 6.97 -15.37
C GLY A 90 3.37 7.90 -15.05
N VAL A 91 4.45 7.34 -14.50
CA VAL A 91 5.72 8.05 -14.27
C VAL A 91 6.24 8.62 -15.59
N ASP A 92 6.20 7.84 -16.66
CA ASP A 92 6.57 8.28 -18.03
C ASP A 92 5.69 9.42 -18.55
N LYS A 93 4.47 9.54 -18.02
CA LYS A 93 3.51 10.60 -18.39
C LYS A 93 3.59 11.81 -17.45
N GLN A 94 4.53 11.82 -16.50
CA GLN A 94 4.71 12.86 -15.49
C GLN A 94 3.43 13.15 -14.68
N PHE A 95 2.60 12.12 -14.44
CA PHE A 95 1.43 12.26 -13.56
C PHE A 95 1.83 12.13 -12.10
N PHE A 96 2.77 11.23 -11.82
CA PHE A 96 3.34 11.00 -10.50
C PHE A 96 4.88 10.96 -10.57
N VAL A 97 5.53 11.41 -9.49
CA VAL A 97 6.97 11.22 -9.24
C VAL A 97 7.13 10.16 -8.16
N GLU A 98 8.09 9.26 -8.38
CA GLU A 98 8.56 8.34 -7.35
C GLU A 98 9.41 9.08 -6.31
N GLN A 99 9.01 9.02 -5.04
CA GLN A 99 9.81 9.52 -3.93
C GLN A 99 10.09 8.40 -2.93
N LYS A 100 11.28 8.46 -2.33
CA LYS A 100 11.64 7.59 -1.23
C LYS A 100 11.35 8.29 0.08
N LEU A 101 10.35 7.84 0.82
CA LEU A 101 9.95 8.42 2.09
C LEU A 101 10.13 7.41 3.21
N VAL A 102 10.40 7.93 4.41
CA VAL A 102 10.49 7.11 5.62
C VAL A 102 9.08 6.90 6.15
N ILE A 103 8.68 5.64 6.29
CA ILE A 103 7.41 5.22 6.88
C ILE A 103 7.65 4.39 8.14
N GLU A 104 6.74 4.47 9.09
CA GLU A 104 6.72 3.58 10.25
C GLU A 104 5.96 2.32 9.88
N LEU A 105 6.62 1.17 9.99
CA LEU A 105 6.01 -0.11 9.70
C LEU A 105 5.37 -0.74 10.93
N GLU A 106 4.16 -1.25 10.73
CA GLU A 106 3.38 -1.97 11.72
C GLU A 106 2.90 -3.30 11.14
N ALA A 107 2.79 -4.33 11.98
CA ALA A 107 2.25 -5.62 11.55
C ALA A 107 0.78 -5.48 11.13
N ILE A 108 0.40 -6.15 10.04
CA ILE A 108 -1.01 -6.34 9.68
C ILE A 108 -1.71 -7.24 10.71
N SER A 109 -3.04 -7.16 10.79
CA SER A 109 -3.84 -7.94 11.76
C SER A 109 -3.63 -9.45 11.65
N ASP A 110 -3.45 -9.97 10.44
CA ASP A 110 -3.20 -11.39 10.18
C ASP A 110 -1.76 -11.59 9.67
N PRO A 111 -0.83 -12.05 10.53
CA PRO A 111 0.56 -12.28 10.16
C PRO A 111 0.75 -13.33 9.06
N GLU A 112 -0.19 -14.25 8.86
CA GLU A 112 -0.06 -15.27 7.80
C GLU A 112 -0.14 -14.63 6.42
N LEU A 113 -0.91 -13.54 6.27
CA LEU A 113 -1.03 -12.81 5.01
C LEU A 113 0.21 -11.95 4.69
N SER A 114 1.05 -11.63 5.69
CA SER A 114 2.13 -10.64 5.58
C SER A 114 3.35 -11.12 4.78
N ARG A 115 3.23 -12.31 4.17
CA ARG A 115 4.26 -12.97 3.36
C ARG A 115 3.66 -13.70 2.16
N GLN A 116 2.36 -13.54 1.92
CA GLN A 116 1.67 -14.17 0.81
C GLN A 116 1.68 -13.22 -0.39
N LYS A 117 1.71 -13.81 -1.60
CA LYS A 117 1.53 -13.02 -2.81
C LYS A 117 0.13 -12.42 -2.80
N THR A 118 0.04 -11.21 -3.32
CA THR A 118 -1.21 -10.46 -3.37
C THR A 118 -2.25 -11.20 -4.19
N VAL A 119 -1.83 -11.87 -5.27
CA VAL A 119 -2.69 -12.74 -6.10
C VAL A 119 -3.30 -13.90 -5.30
N ASP A 120 -2.49 -14.60 -4.49
CA ASP A 120 -2.94 -15.76 -3.72
C ASP A 120 -3.98 -15.35 -2.67
N VAL A 121 -3.74 -14.23 -1.98
CA VAL A 121 -4.67 -13.69 -0.99
C VAL A 121 -6.00 -13.29 -1.64
N VAL A 122 -5.95 -12.64 -2.81
CA VAL A 122 -7.16 -12.28 -3.57
C VAL A 122 -7.95 -13.52 -3.97
N GLU A 123 -7.28 -14.59 -4.41
CA GLU A 123 -7.95 -15.85 -4.77
C GLU A 123 -8.60 -16.53 -3.56
N VAL A 124 -7.92 -16.56 -2.41
CA VAL A 124 -8.46 -17.14 -1.17
C VAL A 124 -9.70 -16.37 -0.72
N LEU A 125 -9.63 -15.03 -0.69
CA LEU A 125 -10.76 -14.18 -0.32
C LEU A 125 -11.93 -14.30 -1.29
N ALA A 126 -11.66 -14.46 -2.60
CA ALA A 126 -12.70 -14.67 -3.59
C ALA A 126 -13.45 -16.01 -3.40
N LYS A 127 -12.71 -17.08 -3.05
CA LYS A 127 -13.29 -18.40 -2.76
C LYS A 127 -14.15 -18.37 -1.51
N GLN A 128 -13.71 -17.72 -0.43
CA GLN A 128 -14.49 -17.57 0.80
C GLN A 128 -15.81 -16.82 0.58
N ASN A 129 -15.79 -15.75 -0.20
CA ASN A 129 -17.01 -14.98 -0.51
C ASN A 129 -18.00 -15.73 -1.42
N SER A 130 -17.52 -16.71 -2.20
CA SER A 130 -18.37 -17.55 -3.05
C SER A 130 -19.03 -18.69 -2.26
N ASP A 131 -18.50 -19.03 -1.08
CA ASP A 131 -18.94 -20.16 -0.25
C ASP A 131 -19.78 -19.74 0.97
N HIS A 132 -20.10 -18.45 1.12
CA HIS A 132 -21.02 -17.96 2.16
C HIS A 132 -22.50 -18.20 1.80
N GLY A 133 -22.79 -19.44 1.39
CA GLY A 133 -24.08 -20.10 1.51
C GLY A 133 -23.91 -21.33 2.39
N GLN A 134 -23.98 -21.15 3.71
CA GLN A 134 -24.08 -22.20 4.75
C GLN A 134 -22.86 -23.13 4.92
N HIS A 135 -22.06 -22.92 5.97
CA HIS A 135 -21.96 -23.85 7.12
C HIS A 135 -20.98 -23.36 8.21
N ASP A 136 -21.29 -23.83 9.41
CA ASP A 136 -20.68 -23.61 10.72
C ASP A 136 -19.21 -24.10 10.84
N ILE A 137 -18.52 -23.57 11.86
CA ILE A 137 -17.13 -23.79 12.30
C ILE A 137 -16.45 -25.14 11.95
N SER A 138 -15.19 -25.11 11.47
CA SER A 138 -14.10 -26.02 11.90
C SER A 138 -12.81 -25.79 11.12
N ALA A 139 -11.69 -25.76 11.85
CA ALA A 139 -10.34 -25.77 11.32
C ALA A 139 -10.10 -26.94 10.35
N THR A 140 -9.62 -26.68 9.13
CA THR A 140 -8.92 -27.71 8.34
C THR A 140 -7.98 -27.13 7.26
N MET A 141 -6.67 -27.29 7.51
CA MET A 141 -5.61 -27.70 6.58
C MET A 141 -5.20 -26.84 5.36
N ARG A 142 -3.97 -26.30 5.46
CA ARG A 142 -2.79 -26.45 4.56
C ARG A 142 -3.01 -26.64 3.04
N PRO A 143 -2.13 -26.00 2.25
CA PRO A 143 -1.27 -26.78 1.36
C PRO A 143 0.23 -26.56 1.61
N ALA A 144 1.01 -27.34 0.87
CA ALA A 144 2.35 -27.82 1.20
C ALA A 144 3.50 -26.89 0.79
N ARG A 145 4.65 -27.22 1.39
CA ARG A 145 5.98 -26.63 1.27
C ARG A 145 6.51 -26.53 -0.16
N SER A 146 7.22 -25.43 -0.42
CA SER A 146 8.53 -25.33 -1.08
C SER A 146 8.99 -23.87 -0.98
N ASN A 147 10.24 -23.47 -0.83
CA ASN A 147 11.44 -24.00 -0.20
C ASN A 147 12.27 -22.71 0.04
N GLU A 148 12.96 -22.59 1.18
CA GLU A 148 14.01 -21.58 1.39
C GLU A 148 13.61 -20.09 1.21
N ILE A 149 12.87 -19.53 2.18
CA ILE A 149 12.84 -18.07 2.34
C ILE A 149 13.75 -17.73 3.52
N CYS A 150 14.88 -17.12 3.17
CA CYS A 150 15.98 -16.71 4.02
C CYS A 150 15.50 -16.08 5.34
N GLN A 151 16.04 -16.60 6.44
CA GLN A 151 15.96 -16.02 7.77
C GLN A 151 16.80 -14.73 7.81
N ALA A 152 16.23 -13.63 7.29
CA ALA A 152 16.68 -12.28 7.53
C ALA A 152 15.48 -11.35 7.29
N GLU A 153 15.36 -10.27 8.07
CA GLU A 153 14.28 -9.24 7.99
C GLU A 153 13.01 -9.48 8.83
N THR A 154 13.14 -9.99 10.06
CA THR A 154 12.14 -9.66 11.11
C THR A 154 12.59 -8.38 11.83
N ARG A 155 12.31 -7.21 11.24
CA ARG A 155 12.41 -5.92 11.95
C ARG A 155 11.10 -5.15 11.78
N LEU A 156 10.05 -5.66 12.39
CA LEU A 156 8.86 -4.89 12.77
C LEU A 156 8.86 -4.78 14.31
N PRO A 157 8.53 -3.63 14.92
CA PRO A 157 8.24 -2.31 14.34
C PRO A 157 9.49 -1.45 14.07
N GLY A 158 9.41 -0.48 13.14
CA GLY A 158 10.49 0.49 12.89
C GLY A 158 10.31 1.37 11.65
N SER A 159 11.13 2.42 11.53
CA SER A 159 11.15 3.34 10.38
C SER A 159 11.92 2.75 9.21
N HIS A 160 11.29 2.69 8.04
CA HIS A 160 11.86 2.10 6.82
C HIS A 160 11.66 3.02 5.62
N GLU A 161 12.59 2.99 4.67
CA GLU A 161 12.45 3.70 3.41
C GLU A 161 11.50 2.92 2.47
N ALA A 162 10.50 3.60 1.93
CA ALA A 162 9.56 3.04 0.98
C ALA A 162 9.34 3.97 -0.22
N LEU A 163 9.06 3.38 -1.37
CA LEU A 163 8.65 4.05 -2.58
C LEU A 163 7.20 4.52 -2.46
N VAL A 164 7.03 5.84 -2.55
CA VAL A 164 5.77 6.54 -2.50
C VAL A 164 5.62 7.33 -3.79
N TYR A 165 4.54 7.09 -4.54
CA TYR A 165 4.23 7.87 -5.73
C TYR A 165 3.43 9.10 -5.31
N ILE A 166 3.96 10.29 -5.54
CA ILE A 166 3.28 11.56 -5.27
C ILE A 166 2.95 12.26 -6.59
N SER A 167 1.89 13.05 -6.61
CA SER A 167 1.53 13.82 -7.81
C SER A 167 2.67 14.79 -8.16
N THR A 168 2.93 14.98 -9.46
CA THR A 168 3.93 15.96 -9.88
C THR A 168 3.48 17.37 -9.47
N PRO A 169 4.40 18.33 -9.27
CA PRO A 169 4.05 19.69 -8.83
C PRO A 169 2.97 20.37 -9.68
N MET A 170 2.88 20.01 -10.96
CA MET A 170 1.86 20.48 -11.90
C MET A 170 0.43 20.06 -11.51
N TYR A 171 0.27 18.92 -10.84
CA TYR A 171 -1.02 18.36 -10.43
C TYR A 171 -1.25 18.40 -8.91
N SER A 172 -0.32 18.95 -8.13
CA SER A 172 -0.41 18.97 -6.66
C SER A 172 -1.49 19.90 -6.09
N SER A 173 -2.16 20.72 -6.90
CA SER A 173 -3.28 21.54 -6.43
C SER A 173 -4.49 20.67 -6.05
N PRO A 174 -5.28 21.08 -5.05
CA PRO A 174 -6.50 20.36 -4.67
C PRO A 174 -7.52 20.37 -5.81
N GLY A 175 -8.27 19.28 -5.96
CA GLY A 175 -9.33 19.16 -6.95
C GLY A 175 -10.45 18.21 -6.53
N THR A 176 -11.53 18.17 -7.30
CA THR A 176 -12.68 17.31 -7.03
C THR A 176 -12.36 15.86 -7.34
N ILE A 177 -12.68 14.95 -6.41
CA ILE A 177 -12.46 13.52 -6.59
C ILE A 177 -13.34 12.98 -7.73
N ARG A 178 -12.76 12.23 -8.67
CA ARG A 178 -13.53 11.60 -9.75
C ARG A 178 -14.37 10.45 -9.20
N ASP A 179 -15.60 10.31 -9.66
CA ASP A 179 -16.51 9.24 -9.20
C ASP A 179 -15.93 7.83 -9.38
N GLU A 180 -15.24 7.58 -10.50
CA GLU A 180 -14.54 6.31 -10.74
C GLU A 180 -13.43 6.07 -9.71
N TYR A 181 -12.63 7.10 -9.42
CA TYR A 181 -11.58 7.01 -8.41
C TYR A 181 -12.15 6.83 -7.00
N ARG A 182 -13.24 7.54 -6.67
CA ARG A 182 -13.99 7.39 -5.42
C ARG A 182 -14.40 5.94 -5.18
N ARG A 183 -14.99 5.28 -6.17
CA ARG A 183 -15.39 3.86 -6.07
C ARG A 183 -14.21 2.94 -5.78
N ARG A 184 -13.07 3.17 -6.46
CA ARG A 184 -11.84 2.42 -6.22
C ARG A 184 -11.27 2.66 -4.84
N MET A 185 -11.33 3.91 -4.35
CA MET A 185 -10.93 4.26 -2.98
C MET A 185 -11.81 3.59 -1.93
N GLN A 186 -13.12 3.45 -2.16
CA GLN A 186 -14.02 2.74 -1.24
C GLN A 186 -13.65 1.26 -1.09
N LEU A 187 -13.32 0.59 -2.21
CA LEU A 187 -12.82 -0.79 -2.18
C LEU A 187 -11.47 -0.88 -1.44
N ALA A 188 -10.58 0.06 -1.71
CA ALA A 188 -9.29 0.18 -1.03
C ALA A 188 -9.44 0.38 0.49
N ILE A 189 -10.42 1.17 0.95
CA ILE A 189 -10.72 1.34 2.37
C ILE A 189 -11.21 0.04 3.01
N ALA A 190 -12.05 -0.72 2.31
CA ALA A 190 -12.55 -2.00 2.82
C ALA A 190 -11.39 -3.01 3.04
N ASP A 191 -10.47 -3.10 2.07
CA ASP A 191 -9.28 -3.94 2.19
C ASP A 191 -8.34 -3.42 3.29
N ALA A 192 -8.12 -2.11 3.36
CA ALA A 192 -7.32 -1.49 4.42
C ALA A 192 -7.84 -1.81 5.83
N ARG A 193 -9.16 -1.75 6.02
CA ARG A 193 -9.82 -2.16 7.26
C ARG A 193 -9.53 -3.63 7.57
N PHE A 194 -9.63 -4.51 6.58
CA PHE A 194 -9.35 -5.94 6.74
C PHE A 194 -7.91 -6.19 7.23
N PHE A 195 -6.92 -5.41 6.76
CA PHE A 195 -5.54 -5.49 7.24
C PHE A 195 -5.30 -4.84 8.61
N GLY A 196 -6.29 -4.19 9.20
CA GLY A 196 -6.21 -3.55 10.50
C GLY A 196 -5.64 -2.14 10.49
N LEU A 197 -5.83 -1.38 9.41
CA LEU A 197 -5.61 0.06 9.46
C LEU A 197 -6.60 0.70 10.44
N SER A 198 -6.18 1.80 11.07
CA SER A 198 -6.99 2.50 12.09
C SER A 198 -8.37 2.88 11.53
N GLU A 199 -9.43 2.44 12.20
CA GLU A 199 -10.79 2.86 11.85
C GLU A 199 -10.93 4.38 11.92
N ASP A 200 -10.37 5.02 12.95
CA ASP A 200 -10.41 6.47 13.09
C ASP A 200 -9.80 7.17 11.87
N TYR A 201 -8.66 6.66 11.37
CA TYR A 201 -8.07 7.21 10.15
C TYR A 201 -8.98 6.99 8.93
N LEU A 202 -9.49 5.78 8.73
CA LEU A 202 -10.29 5.43 7.57
C LEU A 202 -11.64 6.17 7.55
N THR A 203 -12.30 6.35 8.69
CA THR A 203 -13.63 6.95 8.78
C THR A 203 -13.60 8.45 9.03
N CYS A 204 -12.68 8.95 9.85
CA CYS A 204 -12.68 10.35 10.28
C CYS A 204 -11.70 11.22 9.47
N SER A 205 -10.57 10.66 9.03
CA SER A 205 -9.58 11.41 8.23
C SER A 205 -9.79 11.22 6.73
N LEU A 206 -9.80 9.97 6.25
CA LEU A 206 -9.83 9.65 4.82
C LEU A 206 -11.26 9.63 4.25
N GLY A 207 -12.21 9.09 5.01
CA GLY A 207 -13.62 8.95 4.63
C GLY A 207 -14.30 10.24 4.15
N PRO A 208 -14.19 11.38 4.88
CA PRO A 208 -14.80 12.63 4.46
C PRO A 208 -14.20 13.17 3.16
N LEU A 209 -12.88 13.01 2.96
CA LEU A 209 -12.17 13.50 1.78
C LEU A 209 -12.55 12.75 0.49
N ILE A 210 -12.95 11.49 0.62
CA ILE A 210 -13.45 10.67 -0.50
C ILE A 210 -14.95 10.90 -0.74
N SER A 211 -15.70 11.11 0.34
CA SER A 211 -17.16 11.25 0.28
C SER A 211 -17.60 12.65 -0.15
N CYS A 212 -16.77 13.67 0.12
CA CYS A 212 -17.07 15.06 -0.24
C CYS A 212 -17.34 15.15 -1.74
N LYS A 213 -18.61 15.34 -2.08
CA LYS A 213 -18.99 16.14 -3.23
C LYS A 213 -18.85 17.57 -2.74
N ASP A 214 -18.22 18.43 -3.52
CA ASP A 214 -18.13 19.86 -3.21
C ASP A 214 -19.49 20.31 -2.67
N THR A 215 -19.50 20.78 -1.43
CA THR A 215 -20.64 21.54 -0.94
C THR A 215 -20.45 22.90 -1.59
N ASP A 216 -21.02 23.07 -2.78
CA ASP A 216 -21.10 24.35 -3.45
C ASP A 216 -21.69 25.38 -2.48
N ALA A 217 -20.89 26.40 -2.18
CA ALA A 217 -21.35 27.71 -1.70
C ALA A 217 -20.42 28.79 -2.25
#